data_AF-A0A0A0D5P7-F1
#
_entry.id   AF-A0A0A0D5P7-F1
#
_cell.length_a   1.000
_cell.length_b   1.000
_cell.length_c   1.000
_cell.angle_alpha   90.00
_cell.angle_beta   90.00
_cell.angle_gamma   90.00
#
_symmetry.space_group_name_H-M   'P 1'
#
loop_
_entity.id
_entity.type
_entity.pdbx_description
1 polymer ?
#
loop_
_entity_poly.entity_id
_entity_poly.type
_entity_poly.pdbx_seq_one_letter_code
_entity_poly.pdbx_strand_id
1 'polypeptide(L)' 'MRRLWRRLALALPGLLVLAGLTALRLADPAPVAALRLQGFDLFQRLAPRVYDPEAPVRVVAIDDDSLRRLGQWPW' A
#
# COMPACT_ATOMS: atom_id res chain seq x y z
N MET A 1 -2.74 12.66 42.70
CA MET A 1 -3.48 13.30 41.60
C MET A 1 -2.62 14.20 40.69
N ARG A 2 -1.85 15.19 41.18
CA ARG A 2 -1.01 16.09 40.33
C ARG A 2 0.02 15.39 39.41
N ARG A 3 0.60 14.25 39.82
CA ARG A 3 1.55 13.49 38.99
C ARG A 3 0.88 12.79 37.80
N LEU A 4 -0.35 12.32 37.97
CA LEU A 4 -1.13 11.68 36.90
C LEU A 4 -1.55 12.71 35.85
N TRP A 5 -2.01 13.89 36.30
CA TRP A 5 -2.35 15.02 35.43
C TRP A 5 -1.18 15.54 34.61
N ARG A 6 0.04 15.57 35.17
CA ARG A 6 1.26 15.89 34.41
C ARG A 6 1.57 14.84 33.33
N ARG A 7 1.43 13.54 33.63
CA ARG A 7 1.65 12.46 32.65
C ARG A 7 0.63 12.51 31.51
N LEU A 8 -0.64 12.76 31.84
CA LEU A 8 -1.71 12.91 30.84
C LEU A 8 -1.49 14.16 29.98
N ALA A 9 -1.10 15.29 30.58
CA ALA A 9 -0.78 16.51 29.85
C ALA A 9 0.42 16.34 28.89
N LEU A 10 1.41 15.52 29.27
CA LEU A 10 2.55 15.20 28.40
C LEU A 10 2.18 14.24 27.25
N ALA A 11 1.20 13.36 27.45
CA ALA A 11 0.74 12.42 26.43
C ALA A 11 -0.24 13.05 25.42
N LEU A 12 -0.95 14.11 25.83
CA LEU A 12 -2.00 14.75 25.03
C LEU A 12 -1.51 15.23 23.64
N PRO A 13 -0.35 15.91 23.49
CA PRO A 13 0.12 16.32 22.16
C PRO A 13 0.40 15.13 21.24
N GLY A 14 0.99 14.06 21.78
CA GLY A 14 1.25 12.83 21.02
C GLY A 14 -0.05 12.16 20.56
N LEU A 15 -1.05 12.10 21.43
CA LEU A 15 -2.38 11.59 21.09
C LEU A 15 -3.09 12.43 20.03
N LEU A 16 -2.96 13.76 20.09
CA LEU A 16 -3.52 14.66 19.08
C LEU A 16 -2.86 14.47 17.72
N VAL A 17 -1.54 14.35 17.67
CA VAL A 17 -0.81 14.06 16.43
C VAL A 17 -1.23 12.69 15.88
N LEU A 18 -1.29 11.67 16.72
CA LEU A 18 -1.73 10.33 16.32
C LEU A 18 -3.16 10.34 15.76
N ALA A 19 -4.08 11.03 16.43
CA ALA A 19 -5.47 11.17 15.98
C ALA A 19 -5.55 11.90 14.63
N GLY A 20 -4.78 12.99 14.46
CA GLY A 20 -4.71 13.74 13.21
C GLY A 20 -4.16 12.91 12.05
N LEU A 21 -3.07 12.18 12.26
CA LEU A 21 -2.48 11.29 11.24
C LEU A 21 -3.42 10.13 10.90
N THR A 22 -4.11 9.57 11.90
CA THR A 22 -5.12 8.53 11.68
C THR A 22 -6.28 9.06 10.83
N ALA A 23 -6.79 10.25 11.15
CA ALA A 23 -7.86 10.88 10.38
C ALA A 23 -7.43 11.17 8.93
N LEU A 24 -6.21 11.72 8.74
CA LEU A 24 -5.65 11.96 7.41
C LEU A 24 -5.53 10.65 6.61
N ARG A 25 -5.09 9.56 7.26
CA ARG A 25 -4.98 8.24 6.64
C ARG A 25 -6.34 7.67 6.24
N LEU A 26 -7.37 7.93 7.03
CA LEU A 26 -8.73 7.45 6.81
C LEU A 26 -9.45 8.22 5.70
N ALA A 27 -9.28 9.54 5.66
CA ALA A 27 -9.81 10.40 4.61
C ALA A 27 -9.15 10.17 3.24
N ASP A 28 -7.88 9.76 3.27
CA ASP A 28 -7.10 9.34 2.10
C ASP A 28 -7.15 10.28 0.88
N PRO A 29 -6.82 11.58 1.05
CA PRO A 29 -6.85 12.53 -0.06
C PRO A 29 -5.84 12.13 -1.15
N ALA A 30 -6.07 12.61 -2.38
CA ALA A 30 -5.30 12.19 -3.55
C ALA A 30 -3.75 12.19 -3.37
N PRO A 31 -3.12 13.20 -2.72
CA PRO A 31 -1.68 13.16 -2.48
C PRO A 31 -1.23 12.01 -1.55
N VAL A 32 -2.02 11.69 -0.52
CA VAL A 32 -1.74 10.61 0.43
C VAL A 32 -1.89 9.25 -0.26
N ALA A 33 -2.93 9.09 -1.08
CA ALA A 33 -3.13 7.88 -1.87
C ALA A 33 -1.98 7.64 -2.86
N ALA A 34 -1.54 8.70 -3.57
CA ALA A 34 -0.43 8.63 -4.51
C ALA A 34 0.88 8.21 -3.82
N LEU A 35 1.23 8.84 -2.70
CA LEU A 35 2.42 8.48 -1.92
C LEU A 35 2.37 7.04 -1.42
N ARG A 36 1.19 6.56 -1.01
CA ARG A 36 1.02 5.17 -0.58
C ARG A 36 1.28 4.19 -1.73
N LEU A 37 0.74 4.45 -2.92
CA LEU A 37 0.95 3.59 -4.08
C LEU A 37 2.42 3.58 -4.51
N GLN A 38 3.06 4.75 -4.58
CA GLN A 38 4.48 4.85 -4.89
C GLN A 38 5.35 4.11 -3.86
N GLY A 39 5.02 4.23 -2.57
CA GLY A 39 5.70 3.49 -1.50
C GLY A 39 5.53 1.98 -1.64
N PHE A 40 4.32 1.52 -2.00
CA PHE A 40 4.07 0.11 -2.28
C PHE A 40 4.92 -0.41 -3.43
N ASP A 41 4.96 0.30 -4.55
CA ASP A 41 5.78 -0.07 -5.71
C ASP A 41 7.28 -0.09 -5.35
N LEU A 42 7.74 0.86 -4.52
CA LEU A 42 9.11 0.89 -4.03
C LEU A 42 9.42 -0.36 -3.20
N PHE A 43 8.55 -0.76 -2.29
CA PHE A 43 8.76 -1.98 -1.50
C PHE A 43 8.80 -3.23 -2.39
N GLN A 44 7.95 -3.31 -3.42
CA GLN A 44 7.98 -4.43 -4.38
C GLN A 44 9.29 -4.48 -5.18
N ARG A 45 9.88 -3.32 -5.51
CA ARG A 45 11.17 -3.26 -6.21
C ARG A 45 12.35 -3.59 -5.30
N LEU A 46 12.31 -3.15 -4.05
CA LEU A 46 13.36 -3.40 -3.06
C LEU A 46 13.36 -4.86 -2.57
N ALA A 47 12.18 -5.47 -2.46
CA ALA A 47 12.01 -6.86 -2.08
C ALA A 47 11.08 -7.59 -3.06
N PRO A 48 11.56 -7.89 -4.29
CA PRO A 48 10.78 -8.65 -5.26
C PRO A 48 10.36 -10.00 -4.67
N ARG A 49 9.09 -10.36 -4.83
CA ARG A 49 8.60 -11.67 -4.42
C ARG A 49 9.31 -12.75 -5.24
N VAL A 50 9.82 -13.78 -4.56
CA VAL A 50 10.36 -14.98 -5.22
C VAL A 50 9.23 -15.66 -5.99
N TYR A 51 9.49 -16.01 -7.25
CA TYR A 51 8.52 -16.70 -8.08
C TYR A 51 8.10 -18.03 -7.43
N ASP A 52 6.79 -18.20 -7.25
CA ASP A 52 6.17 -19.42 -6.72
C ASP A 52 5.41 -20.14 -7.86
N PRO A 53 5.90 -21.30 -8.32
CA PRO A 53 5.24 -22.08 -9.37
C PRO A 53 3.85 -22.57 -9.00
N GLU A 54 3.58 -22.76 -7.69
CA GLU A 54 2.32 -23.30 -7.15
C GLU A 54 1.27 -22.20 -6.90
N ALA A 55 1.61 -20.93 -7.18
CA ALA A 55 0.67 -19.83 -7.03
C ALA A 55 -0.57 -20.04 -7.94
N PRO A 56 -1.80 -19.86 -7.41
CA PRO A 56 -3.03 -20.12 -8.17
C PRO A 56 -3.28 -19.11 -9.29
N VAL A 57 -2.52 -18.02 -9.34
CA VAL A 57 -2.64 -16.95 -10.33
C VAL A 57 -1.31 -16.74 -11.02
N ARG A 58 -1.33 -16.78 -12.36
CA ARG A 58 -0.17 -16.50 -13.21
C ARG A 58 -0.45 -15.27 -14.06
N VAL A 59 0.44 -14.28 -14.00
CA VAL A 59 0.41 -13.12 -14.89
C VAL A 59 1.24 -13.48 -16.13
N VAL A 60 0.59 -13.49 -17.30
CA VAL A 60 1.25 -13.75 -18.59
C VAL A 60 1.08 -12.51 -19.45
N ALA A 61 2.19 -11.97 -19.95
CA ALA A 61 2.15 -10.94 -20.98
C ALA A 61 1.97 -11.64 -22.33
N ILE A 62 0.86 -11.37 -23.02
CA ILE A 62 0.60 -11.85 -24.37
C ILE A 62 0.82 -10.67 -25.31
N ASP A 63 1.71 -10.84 -26.28
CA ASP A 63 2.01 -9.84 -27.30
C ASP A 63 0.99 -9.86 -28.45
N ASP A 64 0.93 -8.77 -29.21
CA ASP A 64 0.00 -8.61 -30.32
C ASP A 64 0.25 -9.58 -31.48
N ASP A 65 1.49 -10.03 -31.71
CA ASP A 65 1.79 -11.00 -32.77
C ASP A 65 1.21 -12.38 -32.41
N SER A 66 1.29 -12.76 -31.13
CA SER A 66 0.66 -13.97 -30.59
C SER A 66 -0.86 -13.93 -30.72
N LEU A 67 -1.51 -12.80 -30.38
CA LEU A 67 -2.95 -12.62 -30.59
C LEU A 67 -3.33 -12.73 -32.08
N ARG A 68 -2.55 -12.10 -32.98
CA ARG A 68 -2.83 -12.21 -34.44
C ARG A 68 -2.70 -13.63 -34.97
N ARG A 69 -1.76 -14.42 -34.42
CA ARG A 69 -1.51 -15.81 -34.84
C ARG A 69 -2.47 -16.82 -34.24
N LEU A 70 -2.83 -16.66 -32.97
CA LEU A 70 -3.59 -17.64 -32.18
C LEU A 70 -5.06 -17.25 -31.96
N GLY A 71 -5.41 -15.99 -32.22
CA GLY A 71 -6.76 -15.43 -32.04
C GLY A 71 -6.88 -14.54 -30.80
N GLN A 72 -8.08 -14.42 -30.25
CA GLN A 72 -8.33 -13.72 -28.98
C GLN A 72 -8.31 -14.72 -27.82
N TRP A 73 -7.50 -14.47 -26.78
CA TRP A 73 -7.43 -15.31 -25.57
C TRP A 73 -8.83 -15.35 -24.92
N PRO A 74 -9.33 -16.46 -24.33
CA PRO A 74 -8.65 -17.55 -23.63
C PRO A 74 -8.77 -18.90 -24.34
N TRP A 75 -7.84 -19.19 -25.25
CA TRP A 75 -7.63 -20.57 -25.71
C TRP A 75 -6.80 -21.39 -24.70
#